data_AF-A0A0T6ZN62-F1
#
_entry.id   AF-A0A0T6ZN62-F1
#
_cell.length_a   1.000
_cell.length_b   1.000
_cell.length_c   1.000
_cell.angle_alpha   90.00
_cell.angle_beta   90.00
_cell.angle_gamma   90.00
#
_symmetry.space_group_name_H-M   'P 1'
#
loop_
_entity.id
_entity.type
_entity.pdbx_description
1 polymer ?
#
loop_
_entity_poly.entity_id
_entity_poly.type
_entity_poly.pdbx_seq_one_letter_code
_entity_poly.pdbx_strand_id
1 'polypeptide(L)'
;MLGAPLASVTALHYAEAIANIPGKRRVTYEMPLLGPDGQTIWELTEDFDSNGILDCFAVDGQPDAVETIARAYIALERHQIGRVGDACSYLFDAQDIVSFGVTYLESRFRERSSSHMSDP
;
A
#
# COMPACT_ATOMS: atom_id res chain seq x y z
N MET A 1 -1.40 5.22 15.58
CA MET A 1 -2.39 4.13 15.57
C MET A 1 -2.74 3.75 16.99
N LEU A 2 -4.02 3.78 17.36
CA LEU A 2 -4.49 3.55 18.73
C LEU A 2 -5.28 2.23 18.78
N GLY A 3 -4.60 1.10 19.01
CA GLY A 3 -5.24 -0.23 19.03
C GLY A 3 -5.71 -0.77 17.67
N ALA A 4 -5.48 -0.02 16.58
CA ALA A 4 -5.81 -0.47 15.23
C ALA A 4 -4.82 -1.56 14.75
N PRO A 5 -5.28 -2.53 13.93
CA PRO A 5 -4.41 -3.53 13.34
C PRO A 5 -3.45 -2.91 12.31
N LEU A 6 -2.31 -3.54 12.06
CA LEU A 6 -1.28 -3.00 11.14
C LEU A 6 -1.74 -2.85 9.69
N ALA A 7 -2.76 -3.60 9.27
CA ALA A 7 -3.43 -3.41 7.98
C ALA A 7 -4.08 -2.01 7.84
N SER A 8 -4.23 -1.25 8.93
CA SER A 8 -4.84 0.09 8.91
C SER A 8 -3.86 1.24 8.64
N VAL A 9 -2.62 0.97 8.22
CA VAL A 9 -1.65 2.02 7.85
C VAL A 9 -1.94 2.53 6.43
N THR A 10 -3.02 3.29 6.26
CA THR A 10 -3.52 3.75 4.94
C THR A 10 -2.46 4.48 4.11
N ALA A 11 -1.51 5.18 4.74
CA ALA A 11 -0.41 5.85 4.04
C ALA A 11 0.46 4.89 3.21
N LEU A 12 0.48 3.59 3.51
CA LEU A 12 1.21 2.61 2.72
C LEU A 12 0.59 2.34 1.34
N HIS A 13 -0.69 2.65 1.11
CA HIS A 13 -1.25 2.63 -0.24
C HIS A 13 -0.55 3.65 -1.16
N TYR A 14 -0.02 4.74 -0.61
CA TYR A 14 0.81 5.65 -1.40
C TYR A 14 2.13 4.99 -1.81
N ALA A 15 2.74 4.17 -0.96
CA ALA A 15 3.93 3.40 -1.32
C ALA A 15 3.63 2.38 -2.44
N GLU A 16 2.48 1.69 -2.37
CA GLU A 16 1.98 0.80 -3.43
C GLU A 16 1.81 1.55 -4.77
N ALA A 17 1.18 2.72 -4.73
CA ALA A 17 0.93 3.54 -5.92
C ALA A 17 2.22 3.99 -6.62
N ILE A 18 3.22 4.45 -5.86
CA ILE A 18 4.45 5.02 -6.43
C ILE A 18 5.59 4.01 -6.64
N ALA A 19 5.50 2.81 -6.06
CA ALA A 19 6.52 1.78 -6.26
C ALA A 19 6.66 1.43 -7.74
N ASN A 20 7.88 1.43 -8.26
CA ASN A 20 8.18 1.05 -9.62
C ASN A 20 8.31 -0.46 -9.74
N ILE A 21 7.16 -1.13 -9.79
CA ILE A 21 7.01 -2.58 -9.96
C ILE A 21 5.98 -2.85 -11.08
N PRO A 22 6.17 -3.90 -11.90
CA PRO A 22 5.20 -4.32 -12.91
C PRO A 22 3.97 -4.96 -12.25
N GLY A 23 2.91 -5.16 -13.04
CA GLY A 23 1.78 -6.00 -12.65
C GLY A 23 0.88 -5.43 -11.57
N LYS A 24 0.98 -4.13 -11.26
CA LYS A 24 0.10 -3.47 -10.28
C LYS A 24 -1.36 -3.59 -10.71
N ARG A 25 -2.18 -4.14 -9.82
CA ARG A 25 -3.62 -4.30 -10.00
C ARG A 25 -4.31 -2.94 -10.00
N ARG A 26 -5.37 -2.85 -10.81
CA ARG A 26 -6.19 -1.64 -10.97
C ARG A 26 -7.67 -2.02 -10.89
N VAL A 27 -8.48 -1.08 -10.45
CA VAL A 27 -9.94 -1.23 -10.36
C VAL A 27 -10.61 -0.05 -11.06
N THR A 28 -11.78 -0.30 -11.62
CA THR A 28 -12.64 0.73 -12.20
C THR A 28 -13.94 0.77 -11.44
N TYR A 29 -14.38 1.96 -11.03
CA TYR A 29 -15.62 2.16 -10.29
C TYR A 29 -16.21 3.54 -10.55
N GLU A 30 -17.48 3.73 -10.21
CA GLU A 30 -18.16 5.02 -10.32
C GLU A 30 -18.42 5.61 -8.93
N MET A 31 -18.29 6.93 -8.81
CA MET A 31 -18.66 7.66 -7.61
C MET A 31 -19.68 8.75 -7.93
N PRO A 32 -20.75 8.91 -7.11
CA PRO A 32 -21.68 9.99 -7.26
C PRO A 32 -21.06 11.29 -6.72
N LEU A 33 -20.79 12.24 -7.61
CA LEU A 33 -20.29 13.57 -7.28
C LEU A 33 -21.40 14.62 -7.34
N LEU A 34 -21.20 15.72 -6.60
CA LEU A 34 -22.08 16.89 -6.66
C LEU A 34 -21.73 17.72 -7.90
N GLY A 35 -22.67 17.80 -8.84
CA GLY A 35 -22.55 18.62 -10.03
C GLY A 35 -22.71 20.12 -9.75
N PRO A 36 -22.30 20.98 -10.69
CA PRO A 36 -22.35 22.44 -10.52
C PRO A 36 -23.75 23.01 -10.23
N ASP A 37 -24.81 22.33 -10.67
CA ASP A 37 -26.21 22.76 -10.49
C ASP A 37 -26.92 22.00 -9.36
N GLY A 38 -26.18 21.29 -8.51
CA GLY A 38 -26.71 20.52 -7.37
C GLY A 38 -27.25 19.14 -7.73
N GLN A 39 -27.12 18.69 -8.98
CA GLN A 39 -27.46 17.34 -9.44
C GLN A 39 -26.37 16.33 -9.10
N THR A 40 -26.72 15.04 -9.01
CA THR A 40 -25.73 13.96 -8.94
C THR A 40 -25.14 13.68 -10.32
N ILE A 41 -23.81 13.69 -10.42
CA ILE A 41 -23.06 13.25 -11.60
C ILE A 41 -22.32 11.95 -11.23
N TRP A 42 -22.50 10.89 -12.01
CA TRP A 42 -21.75 9.66 -11.83
C TRP A 42 -20.45 9.75 -12.63
N GLU A 43 -19.31 9.75 -11.93
CA GLU A 43 -18.00 9.83 -12.56
C GLU A 43 -17.30 8.47 -12.49
N LEU A 44 -16.90 7.97 -13.65
CA LEU A 44 -16.10 6.75 -13.80
C LEU A 44 -14.63 7.07 -13.52
N THR A 45 -14.01 6.31 -12.63
CA THR A 45 -12.58 6.43 -12.30
C THR A 45 -11.87 5.09 -12.38
N GLU A 46 -10.57 5.15 -12.62
CA GLU A 46 -9.68 4.00 -12.53
C GLU A 46 -8.52 4.32 -11.57
N ASP A 47 -8.32 3.45 -10.57
CA ASP A 47 -7.28 3.62 -9.57
C ASP A 47 -6.56 2.29 -9.30
N PHE A 48 -5.50 2.31 -8.49
CA PHE A 48 -4.86 1.10 -7.99
C PHE A 48 -5.79 0.33 -7.05
N ASP A 49 -5.69 -1.00 -7.08
CA ASP A 49 -6.49 -1.87 -6.20
C ASP A 49 -6.01 -1.75 -4.75
N SER A 50 -6.80 -1.09 -3.91
CA SER A 50 -6.51 -0.91 -2.48
C SER A 50 -6.75 -2.17 -1.64
N ASN A 51 -7.27 -3.26 -2.23
CA ASN A 51 -7.43 -4.56 -1.56
C ASN A 51 -6.32 -5.54 -1.93
N GLY A 52 -5.21 -5.05 -2.49
CA GLY A 52 -4.04 -5.84 -2.84
C GLY A 52 -3.42 -5.33 -4.14
N ILE A 53 -2.26 -4.68 -4.03
CA ILE A 53 -1.59 -4.08 -5.19
C ILE A 53 -1.08 -5.10 -6.23
N LEU A 54 -0.83 -6.34 -5.82
CA LEU A 54 -0.44 -7.47 -6.68
C LEU A 54 -1.31 -8.69 -6.37
N ASP A 55 -1.41 -9.65 -7.29
CA ASP A 55 -2.25 -10.85 -7.11
C ASP A 55 -1.89 -11.65 -5.84
N CYS A 56 -0.61 -11.70 -5.47
CA CYS A 56 -0.17 -12.36 -4.24
C CYS A 56 -0.63 -11.67 -2.95
N PHE A 57 -1.04 -10.40 -3.02
CA PHE A 57 -1.57 -9.61 -1.91
C PHE A 57 -3.10 -9.48 -1.93
N ALA A 58 -3.77 -10.02 -2.96
CA ALA A 58 -5.23 -9.95 -3.14
C ALA A 58 -5.92 -11.28 -2.78
N VAL A 59 -5.32 -12.08 -1.91
CA VAL A 59 -5.86 -13.38 -1.48
C VAL A 59 -6.65 -13.21 -0.19
N ASP A 60 -7.94 -13.52 -0.22
CA ASP A 60 -8.84 -13.40 0.94
C ASP A 60 -8.29 -14.11 2.18
N GLY A 61 -8.30 -13.40 3.31
CA GLY A 61 -7.82 -13.89 4.59
C GLY A 61 -6.29 -13.97 4.72
N GLN A 62 -5.52 -13.56 3.70
CA GLN A 62 -4.08 -13.37 3.79
C GLN A 62 -3.74 -11.88 3.98
N PRO A 63 -2.58 -11.57 4.59
CA PRO A 63 -2.12 -10.19 4.70
C PRO A 63 -1.91 -9.54 3.32
N ASP A 64 -2.38 -8.30 3.16
CA ASP A 64 -2.08 -7.47 2.00
C ASP A 64 -0.65 -6.89 2.07
N ALA A 65 -0.29 -6.04 1.12
CA ALA A 65 1.04 -5.42 1.13
C ALA A 65 1.18 -4.42 2.28
N VAL A 66 0.10 -3.70 2.66
CA VAL A 66 0.10 -2.76 3.78
C VAL A 66 0.50 -3.47 5.08
N GLU A 67 -0.19 -4.54 5.44
CA GLU A 67 0.10 -5.33 6.62
C GLU A 67 1.50 -5.96 6.55
N THR A 68 1.86 -6.53 5.39
CA THR A 68 3.16 -7.17 5.18
C THR A 68 4.31 -6.19 5.37
N ILE A 69 4.20 -4.99 4.80
CA ILE A 69 5.20 -3.92 4.91
C ILE A 69 5.25 -3.38 6.34
N ALA A 70 4.10 -3.11 6.97
CA ALA A 70 4.05 -2.59 8.34
C ALA A 70 4.68 -3.56 9.34
N ARG A 71 4.45 -4.87 9.20
CA ARG A 71 5.12 -5.92 10.00
C ARG A 71 6.63 -5.92 9.79
N ALA A 72 7.09 -5.81 8.54
CA ALA A 72 8.52 -5.75 8.23
C ALA A 72 9.17 -4.47 8.76
N TYR A 73 8.48 -3.33 8.73
CA TYR A 73 8.96 -2.06 9.27
C TYR A 73 9.09 -2.09 10.79
N ILE A 74 8.13 -2.68 11.50
CA ILE A 74 8.17 -2.81 12.97
C ILE A 74 9.38 -3.61 13.43
N ALA A 75 9.79 -4.64 12.67
CA ALA A 75 10.98 -5.43 12.97
C ALA A 75 12.30 -4.62 12.90
N LEU A 76 12.28 -3.42 12.32
CA LEU A 76 13.41 -2.49 12.32
C LEU A 76 13.46 -1.57 13.56
N GLU A 77 12.43 -1.62 14.42
CA GLU A 77 12.33 -0.83 15.66
C GLU A 77 12.44 0.69 15.45
N ARG A 78 12.08 1.19 14.26
CA ARG A 78 12.06 2.63 13.91
C ARG A 78 10.76 3.36 14.28
N HIS A 79 9.85 2.66 14.94
CA HIS A 79 8.58 3.20 15.43
C HIS A 79 8.64 3.40 16.93
N GLN A 80 7.72 4.17 17.49
CA GLN A 80 7.47 4.15 18.93
C GLN A 80 6.27 3.25 19.22
N ILE A 81 6.37 2.47 20.29
CA ILE A 81 5.29 1.62 20.78
C ILE A 81 5.00 1.95 22.24
N GLY A 82 3.72 1.99 22.61
CA GLY A 82 3.31 2.29 23.98
C GLY A 82 1.82 2.06 24.21
N ARG A 83 1.35 2.39 25.40
CA ARG A 83 -0.08 2.36 25.74
C ARG A 83 -0.70 3.75 25.60
N VAL A 84 -1.87 3.81 24.96
CA VAL A 84 -2.77 4.97 25.01
C VAL A 84 -4.11 4.46 25.55
N GLY A 85 -4.43 4.82 26.78
CA GLY A 85 -5.45 4.10 27.55
C GLY A 85 -5.09 2.61 27.67
N ASP A 86 -6.04 1.74 27.32
CA ASP A 86 -5.84 0.28 27.31
C ASP A 86 -5.36 -0.28 25.97
N ALA A 87 -5.13 0.57 24.97
CA ALA A 87 -4.73 0.15 23.65
C ALA A 87 -3.19 0.11 23.47
N CYS A 88 -2.67 -1.02 22.99
CA CYS A 88 -1.33 -1.07 22.40
C CYS A 88 -1.31 -0.19 21.14
N SER A 89 -0.41 0.78 21.12
CA SER A 89 -0.42 1.89 20.17
C SER A 89 0.94 2.08 19.53
N TYR A 90 0.91 2.46 18.25
CA TYR A 90 2.09 2.68 17.42
C TYR A 90 2.13 4.12 16.92
N LEU A 91 3.32 4.72 16.93
CA LEU A 91 3.60 5.99 16.26
C LEU A 91 4.66 5.75 15.18
N PHE A 92 4.30 6.09 13.94
CA PHE A 92 5.15 5.96 12.77
C PHE A 92 5.49 7.35 12.23
N ASP A 93 6.74 7.53 11.81
CA ASP A 93 7.06 8.60 10.87
C ASP A 93 6.51 8.21 9.49
N ALA A 94 5.63 9.04 8.93
CA ALA A 94 4.94 8.72 7.68
C ALA A 94 5.90 8.70 6.49
N GLN A 95 6.92 9.56 6.48
CA GLN A 95 7.89 9.61 5.38
C GLN A 95 8.80 8.38 5.41
N ASP A 96 9.28 7.97 6.58
CA ASP A 96 10.17 6.80 6.73
C ASP A 96 9.43 5.51 6.38
N ILE A 97 8.21 5.28 6.89
CA ILE A 97 7.47 4.05 6.61
C ILE A 97 7.04 3.94 5.15
N VAL A 98 6.67 5.04 4.49
CA VAL A 98 6.37 5.06 3.05
C VAL A 98 7.62 4.79 2.23
N SER A 99 8.75 5.46 2.55
CA SER A 99 10.02 5.26 1.83
C SER A 99 10.53 3.83 1.97
N PHE A 100 10.36 3.25 3.17
CA PHE A 100 10.61 1.84 3.42
C PHE A 100 9.67 0.95 2.60
N GLY A 101 8.36 1.24 2.55
CA GLY A 101 7.39 0.47 1.79
C GLY A 101 7.70 0.41 0.29
N VAL A 102 8.07 1.55 -0.30
CA VAL A 102 8.53 1.62 -1.70
C VAL A 102 9.73 0.72 -1.90
N THR A 103 10.77 0.87 -1.08
CA THR A 103 11.99 0.06 -1.16
C THR A 103 11.70 -1.43 -0.96
N TYR A 104 10.79 -1.76 -0.05
CA TYR A 104 10.38 -3.13 0.25
C TYR A 104 9.74 -3.80 -0.96
N LEU A 105 8.78 -3.13 -1.60
CA LEU A 105 8.12 -3.62 -2.81
C LEU A 105 9.10 -3.74 -3.97
N GLU A 106 9.87 -2.69 -4.22
CA GLU A 106 10.80 -2.64 -5.35
C GLU A 106 11.92 -3.69 -5.26
N SER A 107 12.43 -3.95 -4.06
CA SER A 107 13.46 -4.99 -3.86
C SER A 107 12.96 -6.42 -4.10
N ARG A 108 11.65 -6.65 -4.09
CA ARG A 108 11.03 -7.98 -4.21
C ARG A 108 10.35 -8.22 -5.54
N PHE A 109 9.75 -7.19 -6.11
CA PHE A 109 8.85 -7.31 -7.25
C PHE A 109 9.32 -6.55 -8.49
N ARG A 110 10.46 -5.83 -8.46
CA ARG A 110 11.05 -5.32 -9.72
C ARG A 110 11.42 -6.49 -10.64
N GLU A 111 11.21 -6.30 -11.93
CA GLU A 111 11.73 -7.22 -12.93
C GLU A 111 13.25 -7.32 -12.79
N ARG A 112 13.79 -8.54 -12.69
CA ARG A 112 15.21 -8.72 -12.98
C ARG A 112 15.37 -8.45 -14.46
N SER A 113 16.06 -7.38 -14.84
CA SER A 113 16.47 -7.19 -16.22
C SER A 113 17.19 -8.45 -16.68
N SER A 114 16.55 -9.26 -17.52
CA SER A 114 17.23 -10.29 -18.26
C SER A 114 18.16 -9.56 -19.21
N SER A 115 19.44 -9.45 -18.85
CA SER A 115 20.50 -9.14 -19.79
C SER A 115 20.45 -10.21 -20.87
N HIS A 116 19.81 -9.90 -22.00
CA HIS A 116 19.95 -10.64 -23.24
C HIS A 116 21.42 -10.49 -23.65
N MET A 117 22.25 -11.43 -23.24
CA MET A 117 23.57 -11.62 -23.80
C MET A 117 23.33 -12.14 -25.22
N SER A 118 23.38 -11.25 -26.20
CA SER A 118 23.53 -11.65 -27.60
C SER A 118 24.88 -12.35 -27.72
N ASP A 119 24.87 -13.68 -27.83
CA ASP A 119 26.03 -14.46 -28.21
C ASP A 119 26.28 -14.26 -29.73
N PRO A 120 27.54 -14.15 -30.19
CA PRO A 120 27.90 -13.73 -31.54
C PRO A 120 27.63 -14.76 -32.64
#